data_AF-A0A9N9FZF1-F1
#
_entry.id   AF-A0A9N9FZF1-F1
#
_cell.length_a   1.000
_cell.length_b   1.000
_cell.length_c   1.000
_cell.angle_alpha   90.00
_cell.angle_beta   90.00
_cell.angle_gamma   90.00
#
_symmetry.space_group_name_H-M   'P 1'
#
loop_
_entity.id
_entity.type
_entity.pdbx_description
1 polymer ?
#
loop_
_entity_poly.entity_id
_entity_poly.type
_entity_poly.pdbx_seq_one_letter_code
_entity_poly.pdbx_strand_id
1 'polypeptide(L)'
;MGQKARSSGKKTLRPPYAIQRYEIIVPFPDAAISSFSQSEDKERWYILDELEQGHTYEARVSYAASSPTEFVMEILGMEETATILKERGVLEELADHKDAKVNTTRRVLRVRAIYAGVSIVPGRESQAIKYNIVLETLTYGIPYVAIKLVIVLIAIIGVSLFLIVPSVWKTLQTIRELEEVNQKLE
;
A
#
# COMPACT_ATOMS: atom_id res chain seq x y z
N MET A 1 2.27 11.19 -34.07
CA MET A 1 1.23 11.10 -33.02
C MET A 1 1.81 11.66 -31.74
N GLY A 2 1.49 12.92 -31.41
CA GLY A 2 2.05 13.62 -30.26
C GLY A 2 1.47 13.11 -28.95
N GLN A 3 2.31 12.56 -28.08
CA GLN A 3 1.94 12.29 -26.70
C GLN A 3 1.80 13.65 -25.99
N LYS A 4 0.56 14.04 -25.70
CA LYS A 4 0.27 15.12 -24.75
C LYS A 4 0.92 14.73 -23.42
N ALA A 5 1.91 15.51 -22.98
CA ALA A 5 2.39 15.50 -21.61
C ALA A 5 1.18 15.61 -20.69
N ARG A 6 0.85 14.53 -20.00
CA ARG A 6 -0.21 14.53 -18.99
C ARG A 6 0.30 15.40 -17.85
N SER A 7 -0.38 16.52 -17.62
CA SER A 7 -0.16 17.38 -16.46
C SER A 7 0.07 16.55 -15.21
N SER A 8 1.24 16.72 -14.61
CA SER A 8 1.61 16.24 -13.27
C SER A 8 0.73 16.94 -12.23
N GLY A 9 -0.56 16.57 -12.21
CA GLY A 9 -1.48 17.04 -11.19
C GLY A 9 -1.06 16.48 -9.85
N LYS A 10 -0.86 17.34 -8.84
CA LYS A 10 -0.52 16.97 -7.47
C LYS A 10 -1.52 15.91 -6.96
N LYS A 11 -1.05 14.68 -6.70
CA LYS A 11 -1.91 13.58 -6.20
C LYS A 11 -1.82 13.53 -4.69
N THR A 12 -2.99 13.57 -4.06
CA THR A 12 -3.12 13.52 -2.59
C THR A 12 -3.72 12.18 -2.18
N LEU A 13 -3.16 11.57 -1.15
CA LEU A 13 -3.62 10.36 -0.49
C LEU A 13 -4.15 10.73 0.89
N ARG A 14 -5.38 10.32 1.20
CA ARG A 14 -6.07 10.63 2.46
C ARG A 14 -6.49 9.35 3.19
N PRO A 15 -6.31 9.25 4.51
CA PRO A 15 -6.82 8.13 5.29
C PRO A 15 -8.38 8.14 5.36
N PRO A 16 -9.02 7.07 5.86
CA PRO A 16 -8.44 5.83 6.38
C PRO A 16 -7.99 4.85 5.29
N TYR A 17 -8.34 5.12 4.04
CA TYR A 17 -7.94 4.35 2.86
C TYR A 17 -7.96 5.25 1.62
N ALA A 18 -6.85 5.32 0.90
CA ALA A 18 -6.76 5.95 -0.42
C ALA A 18 -5.97 5.08 -1.38
N ILE A 19 -6.36 5.08 -2.65
CA ILE A 19 -5.68 4.37 -3.72
C ILE A 19 -5.57 5.24 -4.97
N GLN A 20 -4.38 5.31 -5.54
CA GLN A 20 -4.16 5.82 -6.90
C GLN A 20 -3.75 4.65 -7.78
N ARG A 21 -4.44 4.52 -8.92
CA ARG A 21 -4.35 3.35 -9.78
C ARG A 21 -3.71 3.68 -11.11
N TYR A 22 -2.96 2.71 -11.64
CA TYR A 22 -2.34 2.78 -12.98
C TYR A 22 -1.41 3.98 -13.15
N GLU A 23 -0.70 4.31 -12.07
CA GLU A 23 0.41 5.25 -12.08
C GLU A 23 1.52 4.69 -12.95
N ILE A 24 2.23 5.58 -13.65
CA ILE A 24 3.29 5.20 -14.58
C ILE A 24 4.59 5.81 -14.09
N ILE A 25 5.62 4.98 -13.96
CA ILE A 25 6.98 5.39 -13.63
C ILE A 25 7.96 4.68 -14.56
N VAL A 26 8.98 5.39 -15.01
CA VAL A 26 10.08 4.83 -15.79
C VAL A 26 11.20 4.48 -14.83
N PRO A 27 11.69 3.24 -14.80
CA PRO A 27 12.76 2.84 -13.89
C PRO A 27 14.11 3.45 -14.28
N PHE A 28 15.02 3.56 -13.31
CA PHE A 28 16.43 3.86 -13.55
C PHE A 28 17.15 2.60 -14.06
N PRO A 29 17.97 2.70 -15.14
CA PRO A 29 18.55 1.55 -15.82
C PRO A 29 19.67 0.81 -15.05
N ASP A 30 20.06 1.26 -13.86
CA ASP A 30 20.98 0.57 -12.94
C ASP A 30 20.87 1.22 -11.54
N ALA A 31 21.50 0.63 -10.51
CA ALA A 31 21.70 1.22 -9.18
C ALA A 31 22.61 2.47 -9.18
N ALA A 32 22.92 3.04 -10.34
CA ALA A 32 23.56 4.34 -10.50
C ALA A 32 22.62 5.45 -10.01
N ILE A 33 22.56 5.58 -8.68
CA ILE A 33 21.99 6.68 -7.91
C ILE A 33 22.89 7.91 -8.13
N SER A 34 22.97 8.44 -9.34
CA SER A 34 23.82 9.62 -9.58
C SER A 34 23.53 10.28 -10.91
N SER A 35 22.36 10.85 -11.04
CA SER A 35 22.21 12.21 -11.52
C SER A 35 20.75 12.58 -11.37
N PHE A 36 20.55 13.79 -10.89
CA PHE A 36 19.26 14.46 -10.79
C PHE A 36 18.61 14.51 -12.19
N SER A 37 18.00 13.40 -12.61
CA SER A 37 17.23 13.36 -13.85
C SER A 37 15.97 14.17 -13.59
N GLN A 38 15.90 15.36 -14.18
CA GLN A 38 14.74 16.26 -14.15
C GLN A 38 13.51 15.69 -14.90
N SER A 39 13.56 14.42 -15.31
CA SER A 39 12.44 13.74 -15.95
C SER A 39 11.37 13.44 -14.91
N GLU A 40 10.22 14.13 -14.99
CA GLU A 40 9.02 13.88 -14.17
C GLU A 40 8.50 12.43 -14.22
N ASP A 41 8.99 11.62 -15.16
CA ASP A 41 8.59 10.23 -15.31
C ASP A 41 9.43 9.25 -14.49
N LYS A 42 10.55 9.69 -13.91
CA LYS A 42 11.47 8.84 -13.13
C LYS A 42 11.14 8.78 -11.63
N GLU A 43 10.42 9.77 -11.13
CA GLU A 43 9.98 9.83 -9.73
C GLU A 43 8.52 10.29 -9.67
N ARG A 44 7.76 9.81 -8.69
CA ARG A 44 6.39 10.28 -8.42
C ARG A 44 6.29 10.74 -6.97
N TRP A 45 5.60 11.86 -6.79
CA TRP A 45 5.43 12.51 -5.50
C TRP A 45 3.96 12.53 -5.13
N TYR A 46 3.64 12.13 -3.91
CA TYR A 46 2.29 12.07 -3.38
C TYR A 46 2.21 12.86 -2.07
N ILE A 47 1.20 13.70 -1.94
CA ILE A 47 0.92 14.39 -0.68
C ILE A 47 0.14 13.42 0.22
N LEU A 48 0.68 13.13 1.40
CA LEU A 48 -0.01 12.41 2.45
C LEU A 48 -0.70 13.45 3.34
N ASP A 49 -2.00 13.59 3.19
CA ASP A 49 -2.79 14.64 3.82
C ASP A 49 -3.68 14.08 4.93
N GLU A 50 -4.07 14.94 5.87
CA GLU A 50 -5.01 14.59 6.95
C GLU A 50 -4.55 13.37 7.79
N LEU A 51 -3.24 13.18 7.99
CA LEU A 51 -2.75 12.18 8.94
C LEU A 51 -3.12 12.62 10.36
N GLU A 52 -3.41 11.68 11.24
CA GLU A 52 -3.82 11.91 12.63
C GLU A 52 -2.66 11.51 13.55
N GLN A 53 -2.46 12.28 14.63
CA GLN A 53 -1.42 11.97 15.61
C GLN A 53 -1.77 10.70 16.39
N GLY A 54 -0.77 9.86 16.66
CA GLY A 54 -0.97 8.59 17.38
C GLY A 54 -1.50 7.44 16.53
N HIS A 55 -1.79 7.67 15.25
CA HIS A 55 -2.17 6.63 14.31
C HIS A 55 -0.98 6.10 13.51
N THR A 56 -1.05 4.83 13.13
CA THR A 56 -0.07 4.18 12.26
C THR A 56 -0.65 4.07 10.85
N TYR A 57 0.19 4.32 9.85
CA TYR A 57 -0.20 4.28 8.44
C TYR A 57 0.73 3.35 7.66
N GLU A 58 0.19 2.69 6.65
CA GLU A 58 0.93 1.85 5.71
C GLU A 58 0.76 2.39 4.30
N ALA A 59 1.89 2.66 3.62
CA ALA A 59 1.91 2.99 2.20
C ALA A 59 2.43 1.78 1.42
N ARG A 60 1.70 1.35 0.38
CA ARG A 60 2.01 0.14 -0.38
C ARG A 60 2.01 0.41 -1.88
N VAL A 61 3.05 -0.07 -2.55
CA VAL A 61 3.11 -0.16 -4.00
C VAL A 61 2.71 -1.57 -4.44
N SER A 62 1.82 -1.65 -5.42
CA SER A 62 1.43 -2.89 -6.08
C SER A 62 1.65 -2.76 -7.58
N TYR A 63 2.39 -3.69 -8.18
CA TYR A 63 2.74 -3.68 -9.59
C TYR A 63 2.74 -5.09 -10.17
N ALA A 64 2.65 -5.19 -11.50
CA ALA A 64 2.81 -6.47 -12.17
C ALA A 64 4.28 -6.88 -12.18
N ALA A 65 4.59 -8.09 -11.71
CA ALA A 65 5.94 -8.66 -11.68
C ALA A 65 6.48 -9.06 -13.08
N SER A 66 6.05 -8.38 -14.14
CA SER A 66 6.49 -8.64 -15.52
C SER A 66 7.81 -7.96 -15.88
N SER A 67 8.28 -7.04 -15.04
CA SER A 67 9.57 -6.34 -15.17
C SER A 67 10.31 -6.36 -13.83
N PRO A 68 11.57 -6.83 -13.79
CA PRO A 68 12.36 -6.90 -12.55
C PRO A 68 12.68 -5.48 -12.08
N THR A 69 11.87 -4.99 -11.15
CA THR A 69 11.89 -3.60 -10.70
C THR A 69 11.78 -3.54 -9.20
N GLU A 70 12.67 -2.77 -8.59
CA GLU A 70 12.63 -2.43 -7.18
C GLU A 70 12.03 -1.03 -7.01
N PHE A 71 11.08 -0.90 -6.08
CA PHE A 71 10.48 0.38 -5.75
C PHE A 71 11.08 0.92 -4.46
N VAL A 72 11.60 2.14 -4.52
CA VAL A 72 12.13 2.86 -3.35
C VAL A 72 11.11 3.91 -2.94
N MET A 73 10.68 3.83 -1.68
CA MET A 73 9.69 4.73 -1.09
C MET A 73 10.31 5.50 0.07
N GLU A 74 10.17 6.83 0.05
CA GLU A 74 10.71 7.71 1.09
C GLU A 74 9.63 8.68 1.58
N ILE A 75 9.48 8.77 2.89
CA ILE A 75 8.55 9.69 3.53
C ILE A 75 9.35 10.91 3.99
N LEU A 76 8.99 12.07 3.45
CA LEU A 76 9.69 13.33 3.65
C LEU A 76 8.78 14.31 4.39
N GLY A 77 9.40 15.17 5.20
CA GLY A 77 8.73 16.35 5.75
C GLY A 77 8.45 17.38 4.65
N MET A 78 7.51 18.29 4.90
CA MET A 78 7.23 19.39 3.95
C MET A 78 8.45 20.30 3.74
N GLU A 79 9.23 20.56 4.80
CA GLU A 79 10.45 21.40 4.74
C GLU A 79 11.57 20.74 3.94
N GLU A 80 11.82 19.46 4.17
CA GLU A 80 12.80 18.65 3.43
C GLU A 80 12.41 18.57 1.96
N THR A 81 11.12 18.34 1.67
CA THR A 81 10.59 18.34 0.31
C THR A 81 10.81 19.68 -0.39
N ALA A 82 10.52 20.79 0.29
CA ALA A 82 10.71 22.13 -0.27
C ALA A 82 12.19 22.40 -0.59
N THR A 83 13.11 21.90 0.24
CA THR A 83 14.55 22.03 0.00
C THR A 83 14.97 21.24 -1.24
N ILE A 84 14.58 19.96 -1.35
CA ILE A 84 14.89 19.11 -2.51
C ILE A 84 14.33 19.69 -3.82
N LEU A 85 13.10 20.19 -3.80
CA LEU A 85 12.49 20.77 -4.99
C LEU A 85 13.11 22.11 -5.38
N LYS A 86 13.51 22.92 -4.39
CA LYS A 86 14.23 24.19 -4.61
C LYS A 86 15.59 23.94 -5.26
N GLU A 87 16.34 22.97 -4.77
CA GLU A 87 17.63 22.57 -5.35
C GLU A 87 17.49 22.06 -6.79
N ARG A 88 16.34 21.46 -7.12
CA ARG A 88 16.04 20.95 -8.47
C ARG A 88 15.51 22.02 -9.43
N GLY A 89 15.24 23.24 -8.97
CA GLY A 89 14.64 24.30 -9.78
C GLY A 89 13.18 24.02 -10.17
N VAL A 90 12.53 23.02 -9.57
CA VAL A 90 11.13 22.61 -9.84
C VAL A 90 10.22 23.23 -8.79
N LEU A 91 10.36 24.54 -8.57
CA LEU A 91 9.61 25.26 -7.55
C LEU A 91 8.38 25.93 -8.17
N GLU A 92 7.43 25.10 -8.61
CA GLU A 92 6.04 25.54 -8.78
C GLU A 92 5.21 24.95 -7.63
N GLU A 93 4.91 25.79 -6.63
CA GLU A 93 3.70 25.70 -5.80
C GLU A 93 3.53 24.55 -4.77
N LEU A 94 4.56 24.07 -4.08
CA LEU A 94 4.31 23.42 -2.76
C LEU A 94 4.16 24.43 -1.61
N ALA A 95 4.43 25.71 -1.87
CA ALA A 95 4.42 26.79 -0.89
C ALA A 95 3.11 27.60 -0.86
N ASP A 96 2.08 27.22 -1.61
CA ASP A 96 0.88 28.05 -1.83
C ASP A 96 -0.07 28.14 -0.62
N HIS A 97 0.30 27.55 0.54
CA HIS A 97 -0.50 27.63 1.76
C HIS A 97 0.34 28.18 2.91
N LYS A 98 0.74 29.45 2.80
CA LYS A 98 1.42 30.20 3.86
C LYS A 98 0.53 30.59 5.05
N ASP A 99 -0.79 30.37 4.99
CA ASP A 99 -1.74 30.87 6.01
C ASP A 99 -2.46 29.79 6.84
N ALA A 100 -2.15 28.51 6.67
CA ALA A 100 -2.71 27.46 7.52
C ALA A 100 -1.76 27.19 8.69
N LYS A 101 -2.09 27.77 9.85
CA LYS A 101 -1.52 27.47 11.17
C LYS A 101 -1.13 25.99 11.26
N VAL A 102 0.18 25.74 11.21
CA VAL A 102 0.79 24.44 10.97
C VAL A 102 0.50 23.50 12.15
N ASN A 103 -0.56 22.72 12.06
CA ASN A 103 -0.67 21.43 12.75
C ASN A 103 -0.08 20.38 11.79
N THR A 104 1.23 20.12 11.93
CA THR A 104 2.09 19.30 11.07
C THR A 104 1.71 17.82 11.03
N THR A 105 0.66 17.44 10.32
CA THR A 105 0.44 16.01 10.00
C THR A 105 0.58 15.70 8.52
N ARG A 106 0.65 16.71 7.65
CA ARG A 106 0.93 16.52 6.23
C ARG A 106 2.38 16.06 6.02
N ARG A 107 2.56 15.02 5.20
CA ARG A 107 3.86 14.50 4.76
C ARG A 107 3.87 14.31 3.25
N VAL A 108 5.04 14.03 2.68
CA VAL A 108 5.17 13.73 1.26
C VAL A 108 5.80 12.36 1.08
N LEU A 109 5.22 11.56 0.19
CA LEU A 109 5.75 10.26 -0.21
C LEU A 109 6.40 10.39 -1.58
N ARG A 110 7.71 10.15 -1.64
CA ARG A 110 8.46 10.03 -2.89
C ARG A 110 8.57 8.55 -3.27
N VAL A 111 8.23 8.23 -4.53
CA VAL A 111 8.32 6.88 -5.09
C VAL A 111 9.25 6.90 -6.29
N ARG A 112 10.24 6.00 -6.28
CA ARG A 112 11.23 5.78 -7.35
C ARG A 112 11.22 4.32 -7.76
N ALA A 113 11.59 4.04 -9.00
CA ALA A 113 11.69 2.69 -9.53
C ALA A 113 13.10 2.45 -10.09
N ILE A 114 13.73 1.34 -9.72
CA ILE A 114 15.07 0.94 -10.16
C ILE A 114 14.91 -0.39 -10.90
N TYR A 115 15.47 -0.49 -12.10
CA TYR A 115 15.49 -1.75 -12.82
C TYR A 115 16.54 -2.65 -12.16
N ALA A 116 16.10 -3.80 -11.65
CA ALA A 116 16.93 -4.73 -10.87
C ALA A 116 17.30 -6.00 -11.67
N GLY A 117 16.98 -6.04 -12.96
CA GLY A 117 17.22 -7.20 -13.81
C GLY A 117 18.40 -7.06 -14.75
N VAL A 118 18.71 -8.16 -15.42
CA VAL A 118 19.56 -8.18 -16.62
C VAL A 118 18.67 -8.48 -17.80
N SER A 119 18.63 -7.59 -18.80
CA SER A 119 17.91 -7.84 -20.05
C SER A 119 18.86 -8.01 -21.23
N ILE A 120 18.58 -9.01 -22.05
CA ILE A 120 19.21 -9.16 -23.38
C ILE A 120 18.52 -8.25 -24.40
N VAL A 121 17.30 -7.78 -24.10
CA VAL A 121 16.53 -6.88 -24.96
C VAL A 121 16.92 -5.43 -24.64
N PRO A 122 17.55 -4.70 -25.57
CA PRO A 122 17.93 -3.32 -25.35
C PRO A 122 16.71 -2.44 -25.04
N GLY A 123 16.82 -1.55 -24.04
CA GLY A 123 15.79 -0.59 -23.68
C GLY A 123 14.70 -1.12 -22.76
N ARG A 124 14.71 -2.41 -22.39
CA ARG A 124 13.73 -2.98 -21.45
C ARG A 124 13.87 -2.41 -20.04
N GLU A 125 15.09 -2.03 -19.67
CA GLU A 125 15.47 -1.32 -18.45
C GLU A 125 14.93 0.10 -18.36
N SER A 126 14.42 0.65 -19.47
CA SER A 126 13.78 1.97 -19.53
C SER A 126 12.30 1.90 -19.88
N GLN A 127 11.70 0.70 -19.83
CA GLN A 127 10.28 0.53 -20.10
C GLN A 127 9.45 1.06 -18.94
N ALA A 128 8.45 1.88 -19.24
CA ALA A 128 7.54 2.42 -18.23
C ALA A 128 6.72 1.31 -17.56
N ILE A 129 6.62 1.38 -16.24
CA ILE A 129 5.95 0.40 -15.39
C ILE A 129 4.68 1.00 -14.82
N LYS A 130 3.61 0.20 -14.88
CA LYS A 130 2.33 0.53 -14.24
C LYS A 130 2.31 0.00 -12.83
N TYR A 131 1.91 0.85 -11.88
CA TYR A 131 1.74 0.47 -10.49
C TYR A 131 0.52 1.16 -9.88
N ASN A 132 0.11 0.67 -8.72
CA ASN A 132 -0.87 1.30 -7.84
C ASN A 132 -0.17 1.70 -6.55
N ILE A 133 -0.52 2.85 -5.99
CA ILE A 133 -0.10 3.25 -4.64
C ILE A 133 -1.33 3.29 -3.74
N VAL A 134 -1.20 2.73 -2.55
CA VAL A 134 -2.26 2.66 -1.54
C VAL A 134 -1.74 3.26 -0.24
N LEU A 135 -2.56 4.07 0.42
CA LEU A 135 -2.35 4.53 1.80
C LEU A 135 -3.47 3.96 2.66
N GLU A 136 -3.13 3.29 3.76
CA GLU A 136 -4.11 2.76 4.71
C GLU A 136 -3.76 3.12 6.14
N THR A 137 -4.78 3.38 6.95
CA THR A 137 -4.62 3.42 8.41
C THR A 137 -4.56 2.00 8.96
N LEU A 138 -3.63 1.75 9.87
CA LEU A 138 -3.56 0.52 10.63
C LEU A 138 -4.22 0.73 11.99
N THR A 139 -5.29 -0.02 12.26
CA THR A 139 -5.96 -0.04 13.56
C THR A 139 -5.52 -1.31 14.30
N TYR A 140 -4.80 -1.16 15.41
CA TYR A 140 -4.18 -2.27 16.13
C TYR A 140 -3.24 -3.13 15.26
N GLY A 141 -2.54 -2.51 14.31
CA GLY A 141 -1.66 -3.21 13.36
C GLY A 141 -2.41 -3.92 12.22
N ILE A 142 -3.73 -3.85 12.18
CA ILE A 142 -4.56 -4.45 11.12
C ILE A 142 -4.97 -3.35 10.14
N PRO A 143 -4.80 -3.55 8.82
CA PRO A 143 -5.24 -2.57 7.84
C PRO A 143 -6.74 -2.31 7.94
N TYR A 144 -7.16 -1.04 7.88
CA TYR A 144 -8.54 -0.63 8.11
C TYR A 144 -9.56 -1.45 7.30
N VAL A 145 -9.24 -1.74 6.04
CA VAL A 145 -10.10 -2.53 5.14
C VAL A 145 -10.25 -3.99 5.63
N ALA A 146 -9.22 -4.55 6.26
CA ALA A 146 -9.19 -5.93 6.74
C ALA A 146 -9.96 -6.15 8.06
N ILE A 147 -10.30 -5.09 8.80
CA ILE A 147 -11.06 -5.21 10.07
C ILE A 147 -12.39 -5.93 9.86
N LYS A 148 -13.08 -5.66 8.74
CA LYS A 148 -14.34 -6.33 8.41
C LYS A 148 -14.17 -7.85 8.29
N LEU A 149 -13.06 -8.30 7.71
CA LEU A 149 -12.74 -9.72 7.57
C LEU A 149 -12.45 -10.35 8.94
N VAL A 150 -11.73 -9.65 9.81
CA VAL A 150 -11.43 -10.12 11.17
C VAL A 150 -12.71 -10.34 11.98
N ILE A 151 -13.67 -9.40 11.90
CA ILE A 151 -14.97 -9.54 12.58
C ILE A 151 -15.72 -10.78 12.09
N VAL A 152 -15.75 -11.01 10.78
CA VAL A 152 -16.39 -12.21 10.19
C VAL A 152 -15.70 -13.48 10.66
N LEU A 153 -14.37 -13.51 10.71
CA LEU A 153 -13.61 -14.66 11.20
C LEU A 153 -13.94 -14.98 12.66
N ILE A 154 -14.00 -13.98 13.53
CA ILE A 154 -14.39 -14.14 14.94
C ILE A 154 -15.81 -14.71 15.04
N ALA A 155 -16.75 -14.23 14.24
CA ALA A 155 -18.12 -14.75 14.23
C ALA A 155 -18.17 -16.23 13.82
N ILE A 156 -17.43 -16.63 12.77
CA ILE A 156 -17.36 -18.03 12.32
C ILE A 156 -16.77 -18.93 13.41
N ILE A 157 -15.69 -18.49 14.06
CA ILE A 157 -15.07 -19.24 15.16
C ILE A 157 -16.05 -19.38 16.32
N GLY A 158 -16.74 -18.28 16.70
CA GLY A 158 -17.76 -18.29 17.74
C GLY A 158 -18.88 -19.29 17.43
N VAL A 159 -19.48 -19.22 16.23
CA VAL A 159 -20.52 -20.16 15.81
C VAL A 159 -20.02 -21.62 15.86
N SER A 160 -18.80 -21.87 15.39
CA SER A 160 -18.22 -23.20 15.40
C SER A 160 -18.04 -23.74 16.83
N LEU A 161 -17.49 -22.94 17.73
CA LEU A 161 -17.25 -23.34 19.11
C LEU A 161 -18.53 -23.47 19.95
N PHE A 162 -19.52 -22.61 19.72
CA PHE A 162 -20.74 -22.58 20.56
C PHE A 162 -21.88 -23.43 20.03
N LEU A 163 -21.98 -23.66 18.71
CA LEU A 163 -23.08 -24.43 18.12
C LEU A 163 -22.60 -25.78 17.58
N ILE A 164 -21.52 -25.78 16.80
CA ILE A 164 -21.07 -26.99 16.10
C ILE A 164 -20.41 -27.96 17.09
N VAL A 165 -19.42 -27.53 17.87
CA VAL A 165 -18.69 -28.40 18.80
C VAL A 165 -19.62 -29.09 19.81
N PRO A 166 -20.56 -28.40 20.49
CA PRO A 166 -21.47 -29.07 21.42
C PRO A 166 -22.43 -30.03 20.73
N SER A 167 -22.87 -29.69 19.51
CA SER A 167 -23.74 -30.59 18.74
C SER A 167 -23.02 -31.88 18.36
N VAL A 168 -21.77 -31.79 17.87
CA VAL A 168 -20.97 -32.98 17.55
C VAL A 168 -20.71 -33.80 18.79
N TRP A 169 -20.35 -33.15 19.91
CA TRP A 169 -20.10 -33.84 21.17
C TRP A 169 -21.32 -34.63 21.66
N LYS A 170 -22.52 -34.02 21.61
CA LYS A 170 -23.77 -34.72 21.94
C LYS A 170 -24.02 -35.92 21.04
N THR A 171 -23.84 -35.78 19.74
CA THR A 171 -24.01 -36.89 18.79
C THR A 171 -23.04 -38.05 19.06
N LEU A 172 -21.77 -37.73 19.36
CA LEU A 172 -20.78 -38.76 19.70
C LEU A 172 -21.13 -39.51 20.99
N GLN A 173 -21.63 -38.80 22.01
CA GLN A 173 -22.10 -39.42 23.24
C GLN A 173 -23.28 -40.36 22.98
N THR A 174 -24.26 -39.93 22.18
CA THR A 174 -25.41 -40.77 21.82
C THR A 174 -25.01 -42.04 21.06
N ILE A 175 -24.06 -41.94 20.11
CA ILE A 175 -23.57 -43.11 19.36
C ILE A 175 -22.89 -44.10 20.31
N ARG A 176 -22.04 -43.61 21.21
CA ARG A 176 -21.37 -44.46 22.20
C ARG A 176 -22.35 -45.19 23.12
N GLU A 177 -23.37 -44.48 23.62
CA GLU A 177 -24.40 -45.09 24.47
C GLU A 177 -25.17 -46.19 23.74
N LEU A 178 -25.47 -46.00 22.45
CA LEU A 178 -26.13 -47.02 21.61
C LEU A 178 -25.27 -48.27 21.43
N GLU A 179 -23.96 -48.11 21.20
CA GLU A 179 -23.02 -49.24 21.11
C GLU A 179 -22.94 -50.04 22.42
N GLU A 180 -22.86 -49.35 23.57
CA GLU A 180 -22.82 -49.98 24.89
C GLU A 180 -24.11 -50.74 25.22
N VAL A 181 -25.28 -50.26 24.76
CA VAL A 181 -26.55 -50.98 24.91
C VAL A 181 -26.60 -52.21 24.00
N ASN A 182 -26.16 -52.09 22.75
CA ASN A 182 -26.18 -53.20 21.80
C ASN A 182 -25.27 -54.36 22.26
N GLN A 183 -24.10 -54.05 22.83
CA GLN A 183 -23.20 -55.06 23.42
C GLN A 183 -23.78 -55.81 24.62
N LYS A 184 -24.75 -55.23 25.33
CA LYS A 184 -25.40 -55.91 26.48
C LYS A 184 -26.54 -56.84 26.07
N LEU A 185 -26.99 -56.74 24.81
CA LEU A 185 -28.10 -57.54 24.27
C LEU A 185 -27.61 -58.82 23.57
N GLU A 186 -26.32 -58.90 23.24
CA GLU A 186 -25.62 -60.10 22.74
C GLU A 186 -25.10 -60.97 23.91
#